data_AF-A0A931TNZ9-F1
#
_entry.id   AF-A0A931TNZ9-F1
#
_cell.length_a   1.000
_cell.length_b   1.000
_cell.length_c   1.000
_cell.angle_alpha   90.00
_cell.angle_beta   90.00
_cell.angle_gamma   90.00
#
_symmetry.space_group_name_H-M   'P 1'
#
loop_
_entity.id
_entity.type
_entity.pdbx_description
1 polymer ?
#
loop_
_entity_poly.entity_id
_entity_poly.type
_entity_poly.pdbx_seq_one_letter_code
_entity_poly.pdbx_strand_id
1 'polypeptide(L)' 'MAILLPIEIIEISNFNEFCKIFKINSEKFAGDDGTDEELIIKELNKISNKNFILNFIDDRNTGYFRIEVFV' A
#
# COMPACT_ATOMS: atom_id res chain seq x y z
N MET A 1 -8.11 -5.34 26.21
CA MET A 1 -7.38 -4.87 25.02
C MET A 1 -8.25 -5.20 23.82
N ALA A 2 -8.85 -4.19 23.19
CA ALA A 2 -9.54 -4.43 21.92
C ALA A 2 -8.46 -4.57 20.85
N ILE A 3 -8.37 -5.76 20.25
CA ILE A 3 -7.54 -5.98 19.07
C ILE A 3 -8.33 -5.40 17.90
N LEU A 4 -7.88 -4.28 17.36
CA LEU A 4 -8.36 -3.80 16.06
C LEU A 4 -7.84 -4.79 15.02
N LEU A 5 -8.72 -5.68 14.56
CA LEU A 5 -8.41 -6.57 13.45
C LEU A 5 -8.54 -5.78 12.15
N PRO A 6 -7.55 -5.85 11.25
CA PRO A 6 -7.69 -5.25 9.93
C PRO A 6 -8.86 -5.91 9.19
N ILE A 7 -9.69 -5.12 8.52
CA ILE A 7 -10.77 -5.61 7.66
C ILE A 7 -10.18 -6.24 6.41
N GLU A 8 -9.06 -5.70 5.94
CA GLU A 8 -8.41 -6.13 4.71
C GLU A 8 -6.89 -6.07 4.90
N ILE A 9 -6.20 -7.14 4.49
CA ILE A 9 -4.74 -7.19 4.42
C ILE A 9 -4.41 -7.41 2.96
N ILE A 10 -3.63 -6.49 2.39
CA ILE A 10 -3.23 -6.51 0.99
C ILE A 10 -1.71 -6.55 0.93
N GLU A 11 -1.18 -7.54 0.23
CA GLU A 11 0.24 -7.71 0.01
C GLU A 11 0.56 -7.34 -1.45
N ILE A 12 1.51 -6.45 -1.64
CA ILE A 12 1.91 -5.93 -2.94
C ILE A 12 3.43 -5.85 -3.03
N SER A 13 3.98 -6.13 -4.19
CA SER A 13 5.42 -6.11 -4.41
C SER A 13 5.89 -4.74 -4.89
N ASN A 14 5.01 -3.96 -5.53
CA ASN A 14 5.32 -2.66 -6.13
C ASN A 14 4.06 -1.78 -6.30
N PHE A 15 4.26 -0.52 -6.68
CA PHE A 15 3.19 0.46 -6.89
C PHE A 15 2.25 0.10 -8.04
N ASN A 16 2.71 -0.65 -9.04
CA ASN A 16 1.86 -1.07 -10.15
C ASN A 16 0.82 -2.11 -9.69
N GLU A 17 1.22 -3.06 -8.85
CA GLU A 17 0.28 -4.00 -8.21
C GLU A 17 -0.72 -3.27 -7.32
N PHE A 18 -0.25 -2.29 -6.54
CA PHE A 18 -1.14 -1.41 -5.76
C PHE A 18 -2.19 -0.74 -6.64
N CYS A 19 -1.78 -0.11 -7.74
CA CYS A 19 -2.71 0.59 -8.63
C CYS A 19 -3.74 -0.36 -9.24
N LYS A 20 -3.36 -1.59 -9.58
CA LYS A 20 -4.29 -2.61 -10.09
C LYS A 20 -5.32 -3.05 -9.05
N ILE A 21 -4.89 -3.32 -7.82
CA ILE A 21 -5.78 -3.79 -6.74
C ILE A 21 -6.78 -2.70 -6.36
N PHE A 22 -6.29 -1.47 -6.19
CA PHE A 22 -7.12 -0.34 -5.81
C PHE A 22 -7.84 0.31 -7.01
N LYS A 23 -7.68 -0.24 -8.22
CA LYS A 23 -8.24 0.28 -9.48
C LYS A 23 -7.95 1.77 -9.67
N ILE A 24 -6.73 2.18 -9.32
CA ILE A 24 -6.26 3.56 -9.47
C ILE A 24 -5.64 3.70 -10.85
N ASN A 25 -6.22 4.58 -11.68
CA ASN A 25 -5.56 5.04 -12.89
C ASN A 25 -4.51 6.08 -12.52
N SER A 26 -3.32 5.63 -12.15
CA SER A 26 -2.16 6.48 -11.96
C SER A 26 -1.29 6.45 -13.22
N GLU A 27 -0.99 7.61 -13.79
CA GLU A 27 0.02 7.77 -14.85
C GLU A 27 1.45 7.85 -14.29
N LYS A 28 1.61 7.76 -12.96
CA LYS A 28 2.90 7.87 -12.27
C LYS A 28 3.65 6.56 -12.26
N PHE A 29 4.96 6.64 -12.45
CA PHE A 29 5.85 5.49 -12.46
C PHE A 29 6.80 5.54 -11.28
N ALA A 30 6.82 4.46 -10.48
CA ALA A 30 7.82 4.29 -9.43
C ALA A 30 9.22 4.23 -10.06
N GLY A 31 10.14 5.04 -9.54
CA GLY A 31 11.47 5.29 -10.09
C GLY A 31 11.62 6.68 -10.73
N ASP A 32 10.59 7.20 -11.40
CA ASP A 32 10.63 8.52 -12.06
C ASP A 32 9.96 9.61 -11.19
N ASP A 33 8.76 9.32 -10.65
CA ASP A 33 7.98 10.23 -9.81
C ASP A 33 8.24 10.10 -8.30
N GLY A 34 9.08 9.15 -7.90
CA GLY A 34 9.39 8.80 -6.50
C GLY A 34 9.54 7.30 -6.28
N THR A 35 9.74 6.90 -5.03
CA THR A 35 9.81 5.47 -4.66
C THR A 35 8.41 4.82 -4.67
N ASP A 36 8.35 3.50 -4.83
CA ASP A 36 7.08 2.75 -4.74
C ASP A 36 6.33 3.07 -3.45
N GLU A 37 7.04 3.08 -2.32
CA GLU A 37 6.49 3.38 -1.00
C GLU A 37 5.82 4.76 -0.96
N GLU A 38 6.52 5.81 -1.40
CA GLU A 38 5.99 7.17 -1.39
C GLU A 38 4.75 7.33 -2.26
N LEU A 39 4.73 6.67 -3.43
CA LEU A 39 3.58 6.71 -4.33
C LEU A 39 2.39 5.96 -3.71
N ILE A 40 2.61 4.79 -3.12
CA ILE A 40 1.59 4.03 -2.39
C ILE A 40 1.01 4.88 -1.25
N ILE A 41 1.86 5.49 -0.41
CA ILE A 41 1.42 6.34 0.71
C ILE A 41 0.63 7.55 0.22
N LYS A 42 1.08 8.21 -0.85
CA LYS A 42 0.36 9.38 -1.42
C LYS A 42 -1.02 9.00 -1.91
N GLU A 43 -1.16 7.88 -2.60
CA GLU A 43 -2.46 7.43 -3.09
C GLU A 43 -3.35 6.91 -1.95
N LEU A 44 -2.80 6.17 -0.99
CA LEU A 44 -3.53 5.75 0.21
C LEU A 44 -4.07 6.95 1.00
N ASN A 45 -3.27 8.01 1.17
CA ASN A 45 -3.72 9.25 1.83
C ASN A 45 -4.88 9.95 1.11
N LYS A 46 -5.04 9.78 -0.21
CA LYS A 46 -6.23 10.30 -0.91
C LYS A 46 -7.49 9.50 -0.58
N ILE A 47 -7.34 8.24 -0.18
CA ILE A 47 -8.43 7.37 0.28
C ILE A 47 -8.74 7.75 1.74
N SER A 48 -9.24 8.98 1.93
CA SER A 48 -9.41 9.66 3.22
C SER A 48 -10.39 9.00 4.18
N ASN A 49 -11.04 7.90 3.77
CA ASN A 49 -12.16 7.29 4.49
C ASN A 49 -11.81 5.97 5.20
N LYS A 50 -10.53 5.55 5.20
CA LYS A 50 -10.07 4.34 5.88
C LYS A 50 -8.74 4.60 6.59
N ASN A 51 -8.57 4.05 7.78
CA ASN A 51 -7.26 4.02 8.42
C ASN A 51 -6.44 2.91 7.76
N PHE A 52 -5.18 3.18 7.43
CA PHE A 52 -4.30 2.16 6.84
C PHE A 52 -2.94 2.18 7.52
N ILE A 53 -2.33 1.01 7.62
CA ILE A 53 -0.95 0.85 8.05
C ILE A 53 -0.21 0.20 6.88
N LEU A 54 0.80 0.89 6.37
CA LEU A 54 1.73 0.35 5.37
C LEU A 54 2.96 -0.15 6.10
N ASN A 55 3.23 -1.45 6.01
CA ASN A 55 4.44 -2.07 6.53
C ASN A 55 5.24 -2.65 5.37
N PHE A 56 6.51 -2.24 5.23
CA PHE A 56 7.42 -2.91 4.33
C PHE A 56 8.04 -4.12 5.05
N ILE A 57 7.79 -5.31 4.50
CA ILE A 57 8.37 -6.56 5.00
C ILE A 57 9.48 -6.96 4.04
N ASP A 58 10.71 -6.75 4.49
CA ASP A 58 11.91 -7.21 3.80
C ASP A 58 12.13 -8.70 4.14
N ASP A 59 11.56 -9.60 3.32
CA ASP A 59 11.89 -11.02 3.41
C ASP A 59 13.15 -11.29 2.58
N ARG A 60 14.05 -12.15 3.08
CA ARG A 60 15.43 -12.33 2.56
C ARG A 60 15.52 -12.68 1.07
N ASN A 61 14.42 -13.04 0.41
CA ASN A 61 14.32 -13.31 -1.02
C ASN A 61 13.37 -12.36 -1.78
N THR A 62 12.43 -11.69 -1.12
CA THR A 62 11.40 -10.86 -1.75
C THR A 62 10.86 -9.86 -0.73
N GLY A 63 11.17 -8.57 -0.91
CA GLY A 63 10.52 -7.49 -0.18
C GLY A 63 9.10 -7.26 -0.71
N TYR A 64 8.14 -7.09 0.18
CA TYR A 64 6.77 -6.74 -0.17
C TYR A 64 6.20 -5.70 0.80
N PHE A 65 5.29 -4.87 0.32
CA PHE A 65 4.52 -3.97 1.16
C PHE A 65 3.21 -4.65 1.57
N ARG A 66 2.96 -4.65 2.87
CA ARG A 66 1.73 -5.11 3.48
C ARG A 66 0.91 -3.90 3.90
N ILE A 67 -0.26 -3.75 3.30
CA ILE A 67 -1.23 -2.72 3.62
C ILE A 67 -2.32 -3.36 4.49
N GLU A 68 -2.48 -2.86 5.70
CA GLU A 68 -3.52 -3.28 6.62
C GLU A 68 -4.56 -2.17 6.71
N VAL A 69 -5.81 -2.47 6.33
CA VAL A 69 -6.90 -1.51 6.24
C VAL A 69 -7.85 -1.70 7.43
N PHE A 70 -8.12 -0.60 8.14
CA PHE A 70 -8.98 -0.52 9.30
C PHE A 70 -10.14 0.44 9.01
N VAL A 71 -11.33 0.12 9.55
CA VAL A 71 -12.57 0.92 9.46
C VAL A 71 -12.72 1.72 10.75
#